data_AF-A0A817NZD3-F1
#
_entry.id   AF-A0A817NZD3-F1
#
_cell.length_a   1.000
_cell.length_b   1.000
_cell.length_c   1.000
_cell.angle_alpha   90.00
_cell.angle_beta   90.00
_cell.angle_gamma   90.00
#
_symmetry.space_group_name_H-M   'P 1'
#
loop_
_entity.id
_entity.type
_entity.pdbx_description
1 polymer ?
#
loop_
_entity_poly.entity_id
_entity_poly.type
_entity_poly.pdbx_seq_one_letter_code
_entity_poly.pdbx_strand_id
1 'polypeptide(L)'
;MMHDKISQAGITIHIHLSRLGIAFEYNSSTNLIKFREYADICIDKDQWLGTLTGLTSDLLLLPLPANNYRLNHFPYQKLIVPFRMVQSIRNQHTNHQTITINRSYLLSFAHQYFVFILNDRLKILQSTDSPTEWLYLALLHAITSHPLSDQYTGMTGMGRAFQFLYSAGCWSDQPFDKVSLNILSQIASISPYG
;
A
#
# COMPACT_ATOMS: atom_id res chain seq x y z
N MET A 1 11.24 -40.43 32.41
CA MET A 1 10.96 -40.71 30.98
C MET A 1 10.83 -39.36 30.29
N MET A 2 11.94 -38.88 29.72
CA MET A 2 12.05 -37.56 29.06
C MET A 2 11.59 -37.67 27.62
N HIS A 3 10.65 -36.82 27.20
CA HIS A 3 10.34 -36.62 25.79
C HIS A 3 11.11 -35.40 25.30
N ASP A 4 12.24 -35.63 24.62
CA ASP A 4 12.89 -34.62 23.81
C ASP A 4 11.97 -34.24 22.63
N LYS A 5 11.37 -33.06 22.69
CA LYS A 5 10.83 -32.40 21.49
C LYS A 5 12.01 -31.78 20.76
N ILE A 6 12.57 -32.52 19.81
CA ILE A 6 13.50 -31.98 18.81
C ILE A 6 12.74 -30.91 18.02
N SER A 7 12.96 -29.65 18.38
CA SER A 7 12.53 -28.52 17.59
C SER A 7 13.49 -28.42 16.40
N GLN A 8 13.06 -28.83 15.20
CA GLN A 8 13.83 -28.56 13.99
C GLN A 8 13.99 -27.04 13.85
N ALA A 9 15.20 -26.55 14.09
CA ALA A 9 15.52 -25.14 13.88
C ALA A 9 15.44 -24.85 12.38
N GLY A 10 14.41 -24.12 11.97
CA GLY A 10 14.26 -23.65 10.60
C GLY A 10 15.38 -22.70 10.19
N ILE A 11 15.72 -22.69 8.91
CA ILE A 11 16.60 -21.69 8.33
C ILE A 11 15.83 -20.36 8.27
N THR A 12 16.46 -19.32 8.78
CA THR A 12 15.93 -17.95 8.74
C THR A 12 16.77 -17.12 7.79
N ILE A 13 16.12 -16.47 6.81
CA ILE A 13 16.77 -15.62 5.81
C ILE A 13 16.30 -14.18 6.01
N HIS A 14 17.25 -13.26 6.15
CA HIS A 14 16.95 -11.84 6.21
C HIS A 14 16.94 -11.23 4.82
N ILE A 15 15.85 -10.54 4.49
CA ILE A 15 15.64 -9.87 3.20
C ILE A 15 15.61 -8.37 3.48
N HIS A 16 16.39 -7.58 2.74
CA HIS A 16 16.45 -6.14 2.93
C HIS A 16 16.10 -5.41 1.63
N LEU A 17 15.09 -4.55 1.68
CA LEU A 17 14.74 -3.66 0.58
C LEU A 17 15.41 -2.30 0.80
N SER A 18 16.71 -2.22 0.48
CA SER A 18 17.58 -1.08 0.80
C SER A 18 17.06 0.28 0.34
N ARG A 19 16.25 0.29 -0.72
CA ARG A 19 15.67 1.51 -1.30
C ARG A 19 14.47 2.06 -0.55
N LEU A 20 13.85 1.23 0.29
CA LEU A 20 12.72 1.56 1.15
C LEU A 20 13.14 1.61 2.63
N GLY A 21 14.34 1.11 2.95
CA GLY A 21 14.83 1.01 4.32
C GLY A 21 14.08 -0.03 5.15
N ILE A 22 13.36 -0.95 4.52
CA ILE A 22 12.55 -1.97 5.20
C ILE A 22 13.17 -3.35 5.11
N ALA A 23 12.91 -4.16 6.15
CA ALA A 23 13.45 -5.50 6.26
C ALA A 23 12.35 -6.55 6.48
N PHE A 24 12.58 -7.73 5.92
CA PHE A 24 11.75 -8.90 6.09
C PHE A 24 12.56 -10.09 6.58
N GLU A 25 11.86 -11.08 7.10
CA GLU A 25 12.42 -12.34 7.56
C GLU A 25 11.63 -13.51 6.98
N TYR A 26 12.31 -14.32 6.17
CA TYR A 26 11.76 -15.58 5.69
C TYR A 26 12.12 -16.71 6.67
N ASN A 27 11.11 -17.48 7.07
CA ASN A 27 11.29 -18.63 7.94
C ASN A 27 10.93 -19.92 7.17
N SER A 28 11.92 -20.80 6.97
CA SER A 28 11.75 -21.99 6.14
C SER A 28 10.79 -23.03 6.73
N SER A 29 10.59 -23.05 8.05
CA SER A 29 9.68 -23.99 8.72
C SER A 29 8.22 -23.60 8.53
N THR A 30 7.93 -22.30 8.49
CA THR A 30 6.57 -21.76 8.32
C THR A 30 6.27 -21.41 6.87
N ASN A 31 7.30 -21.25 6.03
CA ASN A 31 7.20 -20.74 4.66
C ASN A 31 6.48 -19.38 4.60
N LEU A 32 6.79 -18.51 5.57
CA LEU A 32 6.25 -17.16 5.70
C LEU A 32 7.38 -16.13 5.62
N ILE A 33 7.08 -14.99 4.99
CA ILE A 33 7.94 -13.82 4.99
C ILE A 33 7.31 -12.77 5.90
N LYS A 34 7.91 -12.56 7.07
CA LYS A 34 7.44 -11.62 8.08
C LYS A 34 8.00 -10.24 7.84
N PHE A 35 7.18 -9.22 8.09
CA PHE A 35 7.64 -7.85 8.08
C PHE A 35 8.33 -7.52 9.41
N ARG A 36 9.58 -7.06 9.39
CA ARG A 36 10.37 -6.89 10.63
C ARG A 36 9.79 -5.80 11.53
N GLU A 37 9.22 -4.75 10.95
CA GLU A 37 8.64 -3.63 11.69
C GLU A 37 7.30 -3.99 12.37
N TYR A 38 6.66 -5.11 11.98
CA TYR A 38 5.40 -5.58 12.55
C TYR A 38 5.41 -7.09 12.80
N ALA A 39 5.56 -7.47 14.07
CA ALA A 39 5.74 -8.87 14.49
C ALA A 39 4.62 -9.83 14.05
N ASP A 40 3.40 -9.31 13.90
CA ASP A 40 2.20 -10.11 13.65
C ASP A 40 1.72 -10.11 12.20
N ILE A 41 2.55 -9.67 11.25
CA ILE A 41 2.16 -9.50 9.84
C ILE A 41 3.16 -10.19 8.90
N CYS A 42 2.66 -10.84 7.86
CA CYS A 42 3.45 -11.45 6.78
C CYS A 42 2.97 -11.03 5.39
N ILE A 43 3.83 -11.20 4.39
CA ILE A 43 3.50 -10.98 2.98
C ILE A 43 2.39 -11.95 2.55
N ASP A 44 1.40 -11.44 1.84
CA ASP A 44 0.37 -12.27 1.21
C ASP A 44 0.92 -13.01 -0.01
N LYS A 45 0.56 -14.28 -0.15
CA LYS A 45 0.91 -15.04 -1.36
C LYS A 45 0.07 -14.56 -2.54
N ASP A 46 -1.15 -14.10 -2.28
CA ASP A 46 -1.97 -13.41 -3.25
C ASP A 46 -1.78 -11.90 -3.07
N GLN A 47 -1.06 -11.27 -4.00
CA GLN A 47 -0.83 -9.82 -3.99
C GLN A 47 -1.98 -9.04 -4.67
N TRP A 48 -3.08 -9.73 -5.03
CA TRP A 48 -4.21 -9.07 -5.64
C TRP A 48 -5.13 -8.45 -4.59
N LEU A 49 -5.24 -7.12 -4.63
CA LEU A 49 -6.04 -6.36 -3.67
C LEU A 49 -7.48 -6.09 -4.11
N GLY A 50 -7.73 -6.12 -5.42
CA GLY A 50 -8.99 -5.67 -6.01
C GLY A 50 -9.21 -4.15 -5.99
N THR A 51 -8.29 -3.38 -5.39
CA THR A 51 -8.20 -1.91 -5.56
C THR A 51 -6.88 -1.46 -6.18
N LEU A 52 -6.82 -0.21 -6.65
CA LEU A 52 -5.64 0.42 -7.25
C LEU A 52 -5.16 -0.33 -8.50
N THR A 53 -6.12 -0.73 -9.34
CA THR A 53 -5.87 -1.61 -10.49
C THR A 53 -4.80 -1.02 -11.41
N GLY A 54 -3.77 -1.81 -11.72
CA GLY A 54 -2.65 -1.39 -12.57
C GLY A 54 -1.47 -0.80 -11.79
N LEU A 55 -1.57 -0.61 -10.47
CA LEU A 55 -0.40 -0.43 -9.61
C LEU A 55 0.40 -1.74 -9.56
N THR A 56 1.71 -1.64 -9.75
CA THR A 56 2.62 -2.82 -9.79
C THR A 56 3.77 -2.72 -8.79
N SER A 57 3.72 -1.70 -7.94
CA SER A 57 4.79 -1.34 -7.00
C SER A 57 4.18 -1.22 -5.61
N ASP A 58 3.66 -2.31 -5.11
CA ASP A 58 2.97 -2.42 -3.84
C ASP A 58 3.26 -3.79 -3.21
N LEU A 59 3.07 -3.88 -1.90
CA LEU A 59 3.25 -5.12 -1.16
C LEU A 59 2.10 -5.28 -0.16
N LEU A 60 1.23 -6.26 -0.44
CA LEU A 60 0.11 -6.62 0.42
C LEU A 60 0.58 -7.53 1.55
N LEU A 61 0.15 -7.20 2.77
CA LEU A 61 0.48 -7.88 4.00
C LEU A 61 -0.79 -8.30 4.73
N LEU A 62 -0.78 -9.50 5.31
CA LEU A 62 -1.86 -10.05 6.13
C LEU A 62 -1.39 -10.39 7.55
N PRO A 63 -2.30 -10.47 8.53
CA PRO A 63 -1.96 -10.98 9.85
C PRO A 63 -1.50 -12.45 9.81
N LEU A 64 -0.60 -12.82 10.71
CA LEU A 64 -0.10 -14.20 10.80
C LEU A 64 -1.24 -15.22 11.04
N PRO A 65 -1.20 -16.40 10.41
CA PRO A 65 -2.24 -17.43 10.55
C PRO A 65 -2.58 -17.83 11.98
N ALA A 66 -1.60 -17.84 12.89
CA ALA A 66 -1.79 -18.17 14.30
C ALA A 66 -2.62 -17.11 15.07
N ASN A 67 -2.59 -15.85 14.61
CA ASN A 67 -3.32 -14.74 15.22
C ASN A 67 -4.71 -14.51 14.60
N ASN A 68 -4.99 -15.11 13.43
CA ASN A 68 -6.29 -15.00 12.76
C ASN A 68 -7.44 -15.56 13.60
N TYR A 69 -7.20 -16.54 14.47
CA TYR A 69 -8.23 -17.11 15.36
C TYR A 69 -8.74 -16.13 16.43
N ARG A 70 -7.97 -15.08 16.77
CA ARG A 70 -8.41 -14.05 17.73
C ARG A 70 -9.09 -12.87 17.04
N LEU A 71 -8.81 -12.64 15.75
CA LEU A 71 -9.40 -11.59 14.92
C LEU A 71 -10.63 -12.13 14.21
N ASN A 72 -11.63 -12.51 15.01
CA ASN A 72 -12.79 -13.27 14.55
C ASN A 72 -13.79 -12.46 13.70
N HIS A 73 -13.35 -11.46 12.92
CA HIS A 73 -14.26 -10.87 11.94
C HIS A 73 -13.63 -10.21 10.71
N PHE A 74 -12.42 -9.60 10.75
CA PHE A 74 -11.79 -9.00 9.56
C PHE A 74 -10.26 -8.90 9.76
N PRO A 75 -9.43 -9.48 8.87
CA PRO A 75 -7.99 -9.30 8.95
C PRO A 75 -7.65 -7.84 8.64
N TYR A 76 -6.93 -7.15 9.53
CA TYR A 76 -6.35 -5.84 9.23
C TYR A 76 -5.19 -6.04 8.25
N GLN A 77 -5.51 -6.09 6.96
CA GLN A 77 -4.52 -6.14 5.90
C GLN A 77 -3.83 -4.77 5.78
N LYS A 78 -2.56 -4.78 5.38
CA LYS A 78 -1.79 -3.57 5.15
C LYS A 78 -1.19 -3.58 3.76
N LEU A 79 -1.18 -2.42 3.11
CA LEU A 79 -0.55 -2.22 1.82
C LEU A 79 0.65 -1.29 1.98
N ILE A 80 1.84 -1.79 1.71
CA ILE A 80 3.03 -0.95 1.60
C ILE A 80 3.12 -0.42 0.17
N VAL A 81 3.23 0.90 0.03
CA VAL A 81 3.46 1.54 -1.27
C VAL A 81 4.70 2.44 -1.17
N PRO A 82 5.74 2.26 -2.01
CA PRO A 82 6.87 3.18 -2.11
C PRO A 82 6.40 4.62 -2.34
N PHE A 83 7.01 5.58 -1.65
CA PHE A 83 6.66 6.99 -1.82
C PHE A 83 7.61 7.67 -2.80
N ARG A 84 7.22 7.76 -4.08
CA ARG A 84 7.93 8.53 -5.11
C ARG A 84 6.95 9.15 -6.10
N MET A 85 7.50 9.95 -7.02
CA MET A 85 6.77 10.46 -8.17
C MET A 85 6.16 9.28 -8.94
N VAL A 86 4.83 9.33 -9.13
CA VAL A 86 4.13 8.26 -9.82
C VAL A 86 4.12 8.55 -11.31
N GLN A 87 4.39 7.53 -12.11
CA GLN A 87 4.40 7.64 -13.56
C GLN A 87 3.44 6.62 -14.16
N SER A 88 2.54 7.13 -14.99
CA SER A 88 1.74 6.30 -15.86
C SER A 88 2.54 5.90 -17.08
N ILE A 89 2.67 4.61 -17.31
CA ILE A 89 3.16 4.06 -18.57
C ILE A 89 1.97 3.42 -19.27
N ARG A 90 1.62 3.94 -20.45
CA ARG A 90 0.62 3.28 -21.28
C ARG A 90 1.28 2.07 -21.93
N ASN A 91 0.81 0.88 -21.57
CA ASN A 91 1.25 -0.33 -22.24
C ASN A 91 0.65 -0.35 -23.66
N GLN A 92 1.49 -0.56 -24.67
CA GLN A 92 1.03 -0.60 -26.08
C GLN A 92 0.29 -1.90 -26.41
N HIS A 93 0.45 -2.94 -25.58
CA HIS A 93 -0.10 -4.28 -25.81
C HIS A 93 -1.33 -4.61 -24.97
N THR A 94 -1.57 -3.88 -23.88
CA THR A 94 -2.79 -4.01 -23.08
C THR A 94 -3.58 -2.71 -23.14
N ASN A 95 -4.90 -2.78 -23.22
CA ASN A 95 -5.76 -1.60 -23.13
C ASN A 95 -5.77 -0.98 -21.71
N HIS A 96 -4.87 -1.42 -20.83
CA HIS A 96 -4.78 -1.03 -19.43
C HIS A 96 -3.51 -0.24 -19.17
N GLN A 97 -3.66 0.90 -18.50
CA GLN A 97 -2.58 1.74 -18.05
C GLN A 97 -1.81 1.03 -16.93
N THR A 98 -0.49 0.93 -17.05
CA THR A 98 0.35 0.38 -15.98
C THR A 98 0.93 1.55 -15.21
N ILE A 99 0.66 1.56 -13.91
CA ILE A 99 1.14 2.59 -13.00
C ILE A 99 2.38 2.07 -12.29
N THR A 100 3.49 2.78 -12.48
CA THR A 100 4.76 2.48 -11.85
C THR A 100 5.23 3.66 -11.03
N ILE A 101 5.90 3.37 -9.93
CA ILE A 101 6.46 4.40 -9.08
C ILE A 101 7.90 4.63 -9.54
N ASN A 102 8.22 5.85 -9.98
CA ASN A 102 9.51 6.11 -10.63
C ASN A 102 10.66 5.81 -9.66
N ARG A 103 11.59 5.00 -10.16
CA ARG A 103 12.69 4.44 -9.37
C ARG A 103 13.92 5.36 -9.28
N SER A 104 14.01 6.38 -10.11
CA SER A 104 15.22 7.21 -10.33
C SER A 104 15.19 8.54 -9.57
N TYR A 105 14.00 9.05 -9.22
CA TYR A 105 13.88 10.26 -8.41
C TYR A 105 14.07 9.93 -6.93
N LEU A 106 15.28 10.16 -6.42
CA LEU A 106 15.49 10.23 -4.97
C LEU A 106 14.86 11.52 -4.47
N LEU A 107 13.66 11.40 -3.92
CA LEU A 107 13.11 12.48 -3.12
C LEU A 107 13.80 12.42 -1.75
N SER A 108 14.42 13.52 -1.33
CA SER A 108 15.04 13.67 0.00
C SER A 108 13.95 13.79 1.07
N PHE A 109 13.09 12.78 1.17
CA PHE A 109 11.99 12.72 2.12
C PHE A 109 12.29 11.73 3.23
N ALA A 110 11.82 12.06 4.43
CA ALA A 110 11.93 11.21 5.61
C ALA A 110 11.25 9.84 5.41
N HIS A 111 10.18 9.79 4.60
CA HIS A 111 9.42 8.58 4.32
C HIS A 111 9.75 8.03 2.92
N GLN A 112 10.19 6.77 2.87
CA GLN A 112 10.51 6.08 1.60
C GLN A 112 9.33 5.24 1.08
N TYR A 113 8.33 5.02 1.93
CA TYR A 113 7.10 4.28 1.67
C TYR A 113 5.99 4.79 2.60
N PHE A 114 4.75 4.44 2.26
CA PHE A 114 3.56 4.61 3.08
C PHE A 114 2.92 3.26 3.36
N VAL A 115 2.13 3.19 4.44
CA VAL A 115 1.46 1.96 4.88
C VAL A 115 -0.02 2.23 5.02
N PHE A 116 -0.79 1.77 4.05
CA PHE A 116 -2.24 1.91 4.08
C PHE A 116 -2.89 0.72 4.76
N ILE A 117 -3.98 0.97 5.47
CA ILE A 117 -4.77 -0.07 6.14
C ILE A 117 -6.00 -0.39 5.29
N LEU A 118 -6.23 -1.67 5.05
CA LEU A 118 -7.50 -2.13 4.51
C LEU A 118 -8.51 -2.28 5.64
N ASN A 119 -9.67 -1.66 5.43
CA ASN A 119 -10.83 -1.86 6.26
C ASN A 119 -11.91 -2.56 5.43
N ASP A 120 -11.97 -3.88 5.57
CA ASP A 120 -12.89 -4.73 4.82
C ASP A 120 -14.37 -4.48 5.12
N ARG A 121 -14.70 -3.96 6.32
CA ARG A 121 -16.09 -3.59 6.66
C ARG A 121 -16.55 -2.39 5.85
N LEU A 122 -15.68 -1.38 5.77
CA LEU A 122 -15.98 -0.13 5.08
C LEU A 122 -15.58 -0.16 3.60
N LYS A 123 -14.96 -1.26 3.15
CA LYS A 123 -14.40 -1.43 1.80
C LYS A 123 -13.54 -0.23 1.40
N ILE A 124 -12.63 0.14 2.29
CA ILE A 124 -11.76 1.32 2.15
C ILE A 124 -10.31 1.03 2.47
N LEU A 125 -9.45 1.61 1.64
CA LEU A 125 -8.03 1.76 1.90
C LEU A 125 -7.85 3.12 2.58
N GLN A 126 -7.20 3.17 3.74
CA GLN A 126 -7.08 4.39 4.54
C GLN A 126 -5.64 4.60 5.01
N SER A 127 -5.25 5.87 5.08
CA SER A 127 -4.03 6.32 5.75
C SER A 127 -4.30 6.55 7.24
N THR A 128 -3.26 6.48 8.08
CA THR A 128 -3.38 6.74 9.53
C THR A 128 -2.54 7.91 10.02
N ASP A 129 -1.56 8.38 9.25
CA ASP A 129 -0.44 9.09 9.86
C ASP A 129 -0.34 10.56 9.43
N SER A 130 -0.71 10.94 8.20
CA SER A 130 -0.56 12.32 7.74
C SER A 130 -1.45 12.73 6.57
N PRO A 131 -1.75 14.04 6.42
CA PRO A 131 -2.40 14.59 5.22
C PRO A 131 -1.67 14.24 3.92
N THR A 132 -0.34 14.25 3.92
CA THR A 132 0.47 13.88 2.74
C THR A 132 0.22 12.44 2.30
N GLU A 133 0.08 11.52 3.24
CA GLU A 133 -0.21 10.11 2.95
C GLU A 133 -1.64 9.93 2.41
N TRP A 134 -2.62 10.65 2.97
CA TRP A 134 -3.99 10.70 2.42
C TRP A 134 -4.03 11.27 1.00
N LEU A 135 -3.32 12.38 0.75
CA LEU A 135 -3.21 12.99 -0.57
C LEU A 135 -2.54 12.03 -1.56
N TYR A 136 -1.50 11.32 -1.14
CA TYR A 136 -0.83 10.33 -1.98
C TYR A 136 -1.77 9.18 -2.34
N LEU A 137 -2.55 8.68 -1.39
CA LEU A 137 -3.57 7.67 -1.65
C LEU A 137 -4.63 8.16 -2.63
N ALA A 138 -5.08 9.41 -2.50
CA ALA A 138 -6.00 10.03 -3.45
C ALA A 138 -5.40 10.06 -4.87
N LEU A 139 -4.13 10.45 -5.00
CA LEU A 139 -3.41 10.42 -6.27
C LEU A 139 -3.34 8.99 -6.85
N LEU A 140 -3.01 7.98 -6.04
CA LEU A 140 -2.97 6.58 -6.48
C LEU A 140 -4.32 6.12 -7.02
N HIS A 141 -5.42 6.46 -6.35
CA HIS A 141 -6.76 6.15 -6.86
C HIS A 141 -7.07 6.88 -8.17
N ALA A 142 -6.74 8.17 -8.28
CA ALA A 142 -6.99 8.98 -9.46
C ALA A 142 -6.34 8.39 -10.74
N ILE A 143 -5.15 7.80 -10.62
CA ILE A 143 -4.37 7.29 -11.77
C ILE A 143 -4.61 5.80 -12.11
N THR A 144 -5.15 5.01 -11.19
CA THR A 144 -5.25 3.54 -11.36
C THR A 144 -6.63 3.09 -11.86
N SER A 145 -7.71 3.60 -11.27
CA SER A 145 -9.07 3.05 -11.50
C SER A 145 -9.93 3.98 -12.38
N HIS A 146 -9.50 4.29 -13.60
CA HIS A 146 -10.32 5.07 -14.57
C HIS A 146 -10.68 4.24 -15.83
N PRO A 147 -11.93 4.25 -16.33
CA PRO A 147 -13.17 4.80 -15.77
C PRO A 147 -14.03 3.77 -14.99
N LEU A 148 -13.56 2.54 -14.85
CA LEU A 148 -14.34 1.45 -14.24
C LEU A 148 -14.29 1.51 -12.71
N SER A 149 -15.40 1.14 -12.07
CA SER A 149 -15.43 0.95 -10.63
C SER A 149 -14.45 -0.14 -10.22
N ASP A 150 -13.66 0.21 -9.23
CA ASP A 150 -12.76 -0.65 -8.51
C ASP A 150 -13.53 -1.78 -7.81
N GLN A 151 -13.07 -3.03 -7.92
CA GLN A 151 -13.83 -4.18 -7.44
C GLN A 151 -13.91 -4.23 -5.92
N TYR A 152 -12.89 -3.74 -5.22
CA TYR A 152 -12.85 -3.73 -3.78
C TYR A 152 -13.67 -2.58 -3.20
N THR A 153 -13.50 -1.35 -3.73
CA THR A 153 -14.18 -0.16 -3.17
C THR A 153 -15.56 0.11 -3.77
N GLY A 154 -15.88 -0.47 -4.94
CA GLY A 154 -17.10 -0.20 -5.71
C GLY A 154 -17.14 1.19 -6.36
N MET A 155 -16.09 2.01 -6.20
CA MET A 155 -16.01 3.38 -6.69
C MET A 155 -15.03 3.49 -7.86
N THR A 156 -15.22 4.47 -8.74
CA THR A 156 -14.17 4.83 -9.69
C THR A 156 -12.99 5.46 -8.94
N GLY A 157 -11.80 5.35 -9.52
CA GLY A 157 -10.57 5.91 -8.98
C GLY A 157 -10.67 7.41 -8.72
N MET A 158 -11.20 8.16 -9.69
CA MET A 158 -11.47 9.61 -9.51
C MET A 158 -12.51 9.86 -8.42
N GLY A 159 -13.61 9.08 -8.39
CA GLY A 159 -14.63 9.22 -7.34
C GLY A 159 -14.06 9.01 -5.94
N ARG A 160 -13.18 8.02 -5.79
CA ARG A 160 -12.49 7.74 -4.53
C ARG A 160 -11.46 8.80 -4.16
N ALA A 161 -10.69 9.29 -5.13
CA ALA A 161 -9.76 10.39 -4.95
C ALA A 161 -10.48 11.64 -4.41
N PHE A 162 -11.60 12.04 -5.02
CA PHE A 162 -12.40 13.16 -4.54
C PHE A 162 -12.92 12.94 -3.13
N GLN A 163 -13.44 11.74 -2.83
CA GLN A 163 -13.91 11.43 -1.48
C GLN A 163 -12.82 11.68 -0.42
N PHE A 164 -11.57 11.31 -0.70
CA PHE A 164 -10.46 11.59 0.20
C PHE A 164 -10.09 13.07 0.29
N LEU A 165 -10.07 13.79 -0.83
CA LEU A 165 -9.80 15.23 -0.83
C LEU A 165 -10.81 16.05 0.00
N TYR A 166 -12.07 15.60 0.02
CA TYR A 166 -13.13 16.17 0.86
C TYR A 166 -13.16 15.64 2.29
N SER A 167 -12.32 14.64 2.62
CA SER A 167 -12.24 14.11 3.97
C SER A 167 -11.32 14.95 4.85
N ALA A 168 -11.59 14.93 6.15
CA ALA A 168 -10.73 15.59 7.14
C ALA A 168 -9.28 15.05 7.12
N GLY A 169 -9.05 13.83 6.62
CA GLY A 169 -7.72 13.22 6.54
C GLY A 169 -6.76 13.97 5.63
N CYS A 170 -7.25 14.64 4.58
CA CYS A 170 -6.41 15.49 3.71
C CYS A 170 -6.21 16.90 4.25
N TRP A 171 -6.90 17.29 5.33
CA TRP A 171 -6.90 18.67 5.81
C TRP A 171 -5.89 18.82 6.95
N SER A 172 -5.26 19.98 6.99
CA SER A 172 -4.21 20.32 7.95
C SER A 172 -4.48 21.68 8.54
N ASP A 173 -4.26 21.83 9.85
CA ASP A 173 -4.31 23.13 10.53
C ASP A 173 -3.08 24.01 10.20
N GLN A 174 -2.11 23.46 9.48
CA GLN A 174 -0.93 24.14 8.96
C GLN A 174 -0.92 24.16 7.43
N PRO A 175 -0.26 25.15 6.80
CA PRO A 175 -0.07 25.18 5.37
C PRO A 175 0.55 23.88 4.85
N PHE A 176 0.07 23.40 3.69
CA PHE A 176 0.64 22.23 3.04
C PHE A 176 2.11 22.41 2.71
N ASP A 177 2.90 21.38 2.96
CA ASP A 177 4.28 21.33 2.55
C ASP A 177 4.40 21.22 1.01
N LYS A 178 5.61 21.45 0.50
CA LYS A 178 5.89 21.38 -0.94
C LYS A 178 5.50 20.03 -1.55
N VAL A 179 5.58 18.96 -0.75
CA VAL A 179 5.25 17.60 -1.15
C VAL A 179 3.76 17.45 -1.42
N SER A 180 2.95 17.83 -0.44
CA SER A 180 1.49 17.82 -0.53
C SER A 180 0.99 18.69 -1.68
N LEU A 181 1.57 19.89 -1.84
CA LEU A 181 1.25 20.77 -2.97
C LEU A 181 1.58 20.14 -4.33
N ASN A 182 2.71 19.43 -4.44
CA ASN A 182 3.08 18.71 -5.65
C ASN A 182 2.15 17.51 -5.94
N ILE A 183 1.66 16.82 -4.90
CA ILE A 183 0.66 15.76 -5.06
C ILE A 183 -0.67 16.35 -5.56
N LEU A 184 -1.14 17.44 -4.94
CA LEU A 184 -2.34 18.15 -5.36
C LEU A 184 -2.25 18.64 -6.81
N SER A 185 -1.10 19.19 -7.22
CA SER A 185 -0.86 19.61 -8.60
C SER A 185 -0.93 18.44 -9.58
N GLN A 186 -0.43 17.26 -9.20
CA GLN A 186 -0.55 16.05 -10.04
C GLN A 186 -2.02 15.63 -10.17
N ILE A 187 -2.77 15.59 -9.06
CA ILE A 187 -4.21 15.26 -9.10
C ILE A 187 -4.97 16.23 -10.01
N ALA A 188 -4.71 17.53 -9.89
CA ALA A 188 -5.34 18.55 -10.76
C ALA A 188 -5.04 18.30 -12.25
N SER A 189 -3.83 17.86 -12.60
CA SER A 189 -3.45 17.57 -13.99
C SER A 189 -4.12 16.33 -14.60
N ILE A 190 -4.66 15.43 -13.77
CA ILE A 190 -5.34 14.20 -14.19
C ILE A 190 -6.86 14.43 -14.35
N SER A 191 -7.40 15.49 -13.74
CA SER A 191 -8.82 15.81 -13.82
C SER A 191 -9.21 16.14 -15.28
N PRO A 192 -10.23 15.48 -15.84
CA PRO A 192 -10.68 15.74 -17.22
C PRO A 192 -11.35 17.12 -17.39
N TYR A 193 -11.59 17.84 -16.30
CA TYR A 193 -12.08 19.21 -16.29
C TYR A 193 -11.01 20.10 -15.64
N GLY A 194 -10.25 20.80 -16.48
CA GLY A 194 -9.50 21.99 -16.09
C GLY A 194 -10.37 23.24 -16.24
#